data_AF-A0AAU6EN71-F1
#
_entry.id   AF-A0AAU6EN71-F1
#
_cell.length_a   1.000
_cell.length_b   1.000
_cell.length_c   1.000
_cell.angle_alpha   90.00
_cell.angle_beta   90.00
_cell.angle_gamma   90.00
#
_symmetry.space_group_name_H-M   'P 1'
#
loop_
_entity.id
_entity.type
_entity.pdbx_description
1 polymer ?
#
loop_
_entity_poly.entity_id
_entity_poly.type
_entity_poly.pdbx_seq_one_letter_code
_entity_poly.pdbx_strand_id
1 'polypeptide(L)'
;MISLYEPRVRHRRLGVMAAAAGLIATLLAAGPAVATPDPGDAPATTAASASLAAQTRSAIADGEIPGQDEVVHSANIEHLTNIPKDALAGTNSDLAFQGKYAFAGNYDGFRIFDLSNPKAPKTVAQVLCPGSQNDITVSGNLLFLSTDSSRSDNSCASTTQPATEKSSWEGMKIFDISDKRNPKYVAAVETACGSHTHTLVPSKKNIYLYVSSYSPSATFPDCQPPHDGISVIKVPRNAPEKAAVVNFPVLFPGEGADGGGNPGGPTNPGVSKTTGCHDITVLPSKDLAAGACMGDGILFDIKNPERPKVIDRVQDNVNFAFWHSATFNQKANKVVFTDELGGGGAATCNAAIGPNRGADGIYDIVGKGDQRKLVFRSYFKIPRHQADTENCVAHNGSLIPVKGKDLMVQAWYQGGVSVWDFTDSSKPKEIGYFERGPLTTDKMTTGGSWSAYYYNGYIYSNDIAKGFDVLKLSDRRTDPAKWVRLHELNVQTQPDYFD
;
A
#
# COMPACT_ATOMS: atom_id res chain seq x y z
N MET A 1 78.43 39.28 14.28
CA MET A 1 78.91 39.95 15.50
C MET A 1 77.73 40.01 16.46
N ILE A 2 77.82 39.25 17.58
CA ILE A 2 77.39 39.62 18.96
C ILE A 2 75.92 40.09 19.12
N SER A 3 75.04 39.57 19.97
CA SER A 3 75.16 38.65 21.10
C SER A 3 73.81 38.55 21.84
N LEU A 4 73.47 37.33 22.28
CA LEU A 4 72.87 36.90 23.57
C LEU A 4 71.63 37.61 24.14
N TYR A 5 70.58 36.84 24.43
CA TYR A 5 70.23 36.51 25.83
C TYR A 5 69.27 35.30 25.92
N GLU A 6 69.72 34.23 26.57
CA GLU A 6 68.88 33.20 27.20
C GLU A 6 69.00 33.37 28.72
N PRO A 7 67.92 33.10 29.49
CA PRO A 7 68.11 32.22 30.63
C PRO A 7 66.92 31.27 30.91
N ARG A 8 67.19 29.97 30.82
CA ARG A 8 67.19 28.94 31.89
C ARG A 8 66.08 28.89 32.98
N VAL A 9 65.53 27.66 33.08
CA VAL A 9 65.23 26.84 34.30
C VAL A 9 63.87 27.13 34.96
N ARG A 10 62.98 26.17 35.31
CA ARG A 10 63.16 24.93 36.10
C ARG A 10 61.98 23.95 35.94
N HIS A 11 62.30 22.66 36.02
CA HIS A 11 61.38 21.52 36.17
C HIS A 11 60.45 21.61 37.40
N ARG A 12 59.24 21.02 37.30
CA ARG A 12 58.81 19.95 38.24
C ARG A 12 57.61 19.15 37.74
N ARG A 13 57.57 17.92 38.23
CA ARG A 13 56.75 16.76 37.85
C ARG A 13 55.32 16.81 38.39
N LEU A 14 54.51 15.96 37.77
CA LEU A 14 53.32 15.24 38.27
C LEU A 14 51.97 15.99 38.28
N GLY A 15 51.09 15.46 37.43
CA GLY A 15 49.67 15.76 37.36
C GLY A 15 49.02 15.01 36.20
N VAL A 16 49.15 13.67 36.17
CA VAL A 16 48.31 12.81 35.32
C VAL A 16 46.92 12.80 35.95
N MET A 17 45.91 13.27 35.24
CA MET A 17 44.53 12.75 35.17
C MET A 17 43.61 13.83 34.58
N ALA A 18 43.29 13.69 33.29
CA ALA A 18 42.04 14.12 32.61
C ALA A 18 42.29 14.31 31.10
N ALA A 19 42.42 13.21 30.36
CA ALA A 19 42.39 13.26 28.89
C ALA A 19 41.93 11.91 28.32
N ALA A 20 40.69 11.52 28.60
CA ALA A 20 40.06 10.36 27.97
C ALA A 20 38.52 10.48 27.90
N ALA A 21 37.96 11.70 27.86
CA ALA A 21 36.51 11.90 27.80
C ALA A 21 36.03 12.91 26.74
N GLY A 22 36.92 13.35 25.82
CA GLY A 22 36.61 14.46 24.90
C GLY A 22 36.55 14.12 23.40
N LEU A 23 36.79 12.87 23.00
CA LEU A 23 36.94 12.50 21.57
C LEU A 23 36.06 11.33 21.11
N ILE A 24 35.09 10.92 21.93
CA ILE A 24 34.06 9.90 21.58
C ILE A 24 32.64 10.52 21.55
N ALA A 25 32.52 11.85 21.63
CA ALA A 25 31.21 12.53 21.67
C ALA A 25 30.80 13.22 20.36
N THR A 26 31.64 13.21 19.31
CA THR A 26 31.36 13.96 18.06
C THR A 26 31.36 13.08 16.80
N LEU A 27 31.47 11.76 16.93
CA LEU A 27 31.35 10.78 15.83
C LEU A 27 30.06 9.93 15.89
N LEU A 28 29.15 10.25 16.83
CA LEU A 28 27.83 9.61 16.97
C LEU A 28 26.65 10.53 16.61
N ALA A 29 26.92 11.75 16.13
CA ALA A 29 25.89 12.75 15.81
C ALA A 29 25.66 12.95 14.29
N ALA A 30 26.18 12.04 13.46
CA ALA A 30 25.83 11.92 12.06
C ALA A 30 25.53 10.45 11.77
N GLY A 31 24.36 9.98 12.23
CA GLY A 31 23.79 8.77 11.67
C GLY A 31 23.54 8.99 10.17
N PRO A 32 23.62 7.95 9.33
CA PRO A 32 23.13 8.07 7.96
C PRO A 32 21.71 8.63 8.02
N ALA A 33 21.36 9.53 7.11
CA ALA A 33 19.98 9.92 6.89
C ALA A 33 19.23 8.67 6.41
N VAL A 34 18.74 7.89 7.37
CA VAL A 34 17.81 6.80 7.13
C VAL A 34 16.50 7.51 6.83
N ALA A 35 16.07 7.46 5.57
CA ALA A 35 14.68 7.77 5.22
C ALA A 35 13.80 7.04 6.23
N THR A 36 12.85 7.73 6.86
CA THR A 36 11.80 7.06 7.64
C THR A 36 11.18 6.02 6.71
N PRO A 37 11.43 4.71 6.90
CA PRO A 37 10.89 3.71 6.00
C PRO A 37 9.38 3.82 6.10
N ASP A 38 8.71 3.80 4.96
CA ASP A 38 7.33 3.37 5.00
C ASP A 38 7.32 1.90 5.51
N PRO A 39 6.36 1.50 6.34
CA PRO A 39 6.11 0.10 6.69
C PRO A 39 6.25 -0.98 5.61
N GLY A 40 6.16 -0.64 4.32
CA GLY A 40 6.45 -1.55 3.20
C GLY A 40 7.93 -1.71 2.82
N ASP A 41 8.80 -0.73 3.08
CA ASP A 41 10.10 -0.58 2.42
C ASP A 41 11.16 -1.66 2.75
N ALA A 42 10.94 -2.45 3.81
CA ALA A 42 11.71 -3.66 4.05
C ALA A 42 10.89 -4.68 4.86
N PRO A 43 11.00 -5.99 4.60
CA PRO A 43 10.49 -7.01 5.51
C PRO A 43 11.19 -6.86 6.87
N ALA A 44 10.52 -6.22 7.82
CA ALA A 44 11.07 -6.01 9.14
C ALA A 44 10.96 -7.31 9.96
N THR A 45 11.97 -8.18 9.86
CA THR A 45 12.06 -9.33 10.77
C THR A 45 12.66 -8.87 12.09
N THR A 46 11.88 -8.90 13.18
CA THR A 46 12.39 -8.63 14.53
C THR A 46 12.25 -9.86 15.40
N ALA A 47 13.26 -10.17 16.21
CA ALA A 47 13.21 -11.31 17.10
C ALA A 47 12.07 -11.14 18.12
N ALA A 48 11.21 -12.14 18.25
CA ALA A 48 10.19 -12.13 19.28
C ALA A 48 10.85 -12.35 20.65
N SER A 49 10.26 -11.82 21.72
CA SER A 49 10.70 -12.19 23.06
C SER A 49 10.44 -13.69 23.30
N ALA A 50 11.26 -14.33 24.14
CA ALA A 50 11.07 -15.75 24.46
C ALA A 50 9.67 -16.05 25.03
N SER A 51 9.09 -15.09 25.77
CA SER A 51 7.71 -15.18 26.27
C SER A 51 6.68 -15.17 25.14
N LEU A 52 6.86 -14.27 24.16
CA LEU A 52 5.92 -14.12 23.04
C LEU A 52 5.93 -15.36 22.13
N ALA A 53 7.13 -15.90 21.88
CA ALA A 53 7.28 -17.15 21.14
C ALA A 53 6.66 -18.35 21.87
N ALA A 54 6.80 -18.41 23.21
CA ALA A 54 6.17 -19.44 24.02
C ALA A 54 4.64 -19.33 24.03
N GLN A 55 4.09 -18.11 24.11
CA GLN A 55 2.65 -17.85 24.02
C GLN A 55 2.09 -18.27 22.66
N THR A 56 2.77 -17.91 21.57
CA THR A 56 2.39 -18.33 20.20
C THR A 56 2.34 -19.85 20.10
N ARG A 57 3.38 -20.55 20.59
CA ARG A 57 3.40 -22.02 20.59
C ARG A 57 2.29 -22.65 21.45
N SER A 58 1.92 -22.03 22.57
CA SER A 58 0.78 -22.49 23.38
C SER A 58 -0.52 -22.32 22.62
N ALA A 59 -0.77 -21.14 22.04
CA ALA A 59 -1.98 -20.85 21.28
C ALA A 59 -2.17 -21.82 20.10
N ILE A 60 -1.07 -22.21 19.41
CA ILE A 60 -1.08 -23.28 18.39
C ILE A 60 -1.46 -24.63 19.02
N ALA A 61 -0.82 -25.01 20.13
CA ALA A 61 -1.07 -26.30 20.79
C ALA A 61 -2.51 -26.42 21.32
N ASP A 62 -3.10 -25.31 21.74
CA ASP A 62 -4.46 -25.20 22.25
C ASP A 62 -5.51 -25.06 21.12
N GLY A 63 -5.06 -24.88 19.86
CA GLY A 63 -5.92 -24.73 18.68
C GLY A 63 -6.63 -23.37 18.61
N GLU A 64 -6.13 -22.36 19.31
CA GLU A 64 -6.65 -20.98 19.27
C GLU A 64 -6.28 -20.26 17.97
N ILE A 65 -5.14 -20.62 17.40
CA ILE A 65 -4.63 -20.14 16.10
C ILE A 65 -4.12 -21.33 15.28
N PRO A 66 -4.03 -21.20 13.94
CA PRO A 66 -3.49 -22.26 13.10
C PRO A 66 -2.01 -22.53 13.39
N GLY A 67 -1.54 -23.75 13.12
CA GLY A 67 -0.14 -24.10 13.18
C GLY A 67 0.72 -23.28 12.21
N GLN A 68 2.04 -23.30 12.42
CA GLN A 68 2.98 -22.60 11.55
C GLN A 68 2.80 -23.06 10.09
N ASP A 69 2.57 -22.12 9.17
CA ASP A 69 2.24 -22.35 7.76
C ASP A 69 0.99 -23.23 7.49
N GLU A 70 0.21 -23.56 8.52
CA GLU A 70 -1.02 -24.36 8.36
C GLU A 70 -2.06 -23.56 7.57
N VAL A 71 -2.53 -24.12 6.47
CA VAL A 71 -3.62 -23.54 5.69
C VAL A 71 -4.95 -23.91 6.32
N VAL A 72 -5.72 -22.91 6.74
CA VAL A 72 -7.10 -23.08 7.19
C VAL A 72 -8.02 -22.14 6.45
N HIS A 73 -9.26 -22.56 6.23
CA HIS A 73 -10.24 -21.78 5.49
C HIS A 73 -11.66 -22.22 5.82
N SER A 74 -12.64 -21.39 5.49
CA SER A 74 -14.05 -21.74 5.60
C SER A 74 -14.46 -22.79 4.57
N ALA A 75 -15.54 -23.53 4.84
CA ALA A 75 -16.01 -24.63 3.98
C ALA A 75 -16.43 -24.22 2.54
N ASN A 76 -16.71 -22.94 2.32
CA ASN A 76 -17.06 -22.35 1.02
C ASN A 76 -15.83 -21.83 0.25
N ILE A 77 -14.62 -21.94 0.80
CA ILE A 77 -13.38 -21.59 0.13
C ILE A 77 -12.60 -22.87 -0.20
N GLU A 78 -11.98 -22.90 -1.38
CA GLU A 78 -11.06 -23.95 -1.82
C GLU A 78 -9.76 -23.27 -2.27
N HIS A 79 -8.63 -23.59 -1.62
CA HIS A 79 -7.31 -23.16 -2.08
C HIS A 79 -6.87 -24.04 -3.26
N LEU A 80 -6.88 -23.49 -4.47
CA LEU A 80 -6.63 -24.26 -5.70
C LEU A 80 -5.14 -24.50 -5.93
N THR A 81 -4.34 -23.46 -5.79
CA THR A 81 -2.90 -23.51 -6.02
C THR A 81 -2.24 -22.26 -5.47
N ASN A 82 -0.97 -22.42 -5.10
CA ASN A 82 -0.03 -21.36 -4.79
C ASN A 82 1.11 -21.45 -5.82
N ILE A 83 1.46 -20.34 -6.45
CA ILE A 83 2.65 -20.23 -7.30
C ILE A 83 3.71 -19.47 -6.51
N PRO A 84 4.78 -20.13 -6.04
CA PRO A 84 5.83 -19.48 -5.28
C PRO A 84 6.51 -18.35 -6.05
N LYS A 85 7.19 -17.49 -5.29
CA LYS A 85 8.12 -16.50 -5.85
C LYS A 85 9.22 -17.22 -6.65
N ASP A 86 9.74 -16.52 -7.64
CA ASP A 86 10.75 -17.05 -8.57
C ASP A 86 11.91 -16.07 -8.68
N ALA A 87 12.11 -15.40 -9.83
CA ALA A 87 13.25 -14.53 -10.04
C ALA A 87 13.19 -13.21 -9.26
N LEU A 88 11.98 -12.78 -8.89
CA LEU A 88 11.73 -11.58 -8.09
C LEU A 88 11.52 -12.00 -6.62
N ALA A 89 12.48 -11.64 -5.76
CA ALA A 89 12.56 -12.11 -4.37
C ALA A 89 12.04 -11.07 -3.36
N GLY A 90 11.96 -9.79 -3.75
CA GLY A 90 11.44 -8.67 -2.98
C GLY A 90 9.95 -8.78 -2.67
N THR A 91 9.42 -7.89 -1.86
CA THR A 91 8.01 -7.89 -1.41
C THR A 91 7.04 -7.89 -2.61
N ASN A 92 6.05 -8.79 -2.60
CA ASN A 92 4.96 -8.73 -3.56
C ASN A 92 4.01 -7.57 -3.21
N SER A 93 3.52 -6.87 -4.22
CA SER A 93 2.65 -5.70 -4.08
C SER A 93 1.37 -5.85 -4.91
N ASP A 94 0.74 -4.78 -5.38
CA ASP A 94 -0.62 -4.88 -5.89
C ASP A 94 -0.79 -5.68 -7.20
N LEU A 95 -2.04 -5.98 -7.56
CA LEU A 95 -2.45 -6.77 -8.72
C LEU A 95 -3.31 -5.95 -9.70
N ALA A 96 -3.09 -6.17 -10.99
CA ALA A 96 -4.01 -5.76 -12.06
C ALA A 96 -4.36 -6.95 -12.97
N PHE A 97 -5.46 -6.85 -13.72
CA PHE A 97 -5.91 -7.93 -14.60
C PHE A 97 -6.30 -7.43 -15.99
N GLN A 98 -6.00 -8.23 -17.02
CA GLN A 98 -6.46 -8.01 -18.38
C GLN A 98 -6.72 -9.34 -19.12
N GLY A 99 -7.98 -9.58 -19.45
CA GLY A 99 -8.49 -10.76 -20.13
C GLY A 99 -8.22 -12.03 -19.33
N LYS A 100 -7.17 -12.73 -19.74
CA LYS A 100 -6.70 -13.96 -19.09
C LYS A 100 -5.40 -13.76 -18.32
N TYR A 101 -4.92 -12.53 -18.17
CA TYR A 101 -3.65 -12.26 -17.51
C TYR A 101 -3.85 -11.57 -16.17
N ALA A 102 -3.04 -11.95 -15.18
CA ALA A 102 -2.76 -11.14 -14.00
C ALA A 102 -1.38 -10.51 -14.12
N PHE A 103 -1.26 -9.28 -13.67
CA PHE A 103 -0.03 -8.52 -13.55
C PHE A 103 0.20 -8.30 -12.06
N ALA A 104 1.27 -8.88 -11.54
CA ALA A 104 1.58 -8.86 -10.12
C ALA A 104 2.81 -7.99 -9.87
N GLY A 105 2.62 -6.91 -9.13
CA GLY A 105 3.68 -6.04 -8.65
C GLY A 105 4.59 -6.77 -7.67
N ASN A 106 5.84 -6.34 -7.66
CA ASN A 106 6.86 -6.81 -6.73
C ASN A 106 7.91 -5.71 -6.58
N TYR A 107 8.52 -5.51 -5.42
CA TYR A 107 9.47 -4.41 -5.19
C TYR A 107 10.71 -4.47 -6.10
N ASP A 108 11.01 -5.64 -6.66
CA ASP A 108 12.04 -5.86 -7.67
C ASP A 108 11.55 -5.64 -9.11
N GLY A 109 10.24 -5.59 -9.38
CA GLY A 109 9.65 -5.31 -10.69
C GLY A 109 8.21 -5.82 -10.82
N PHE A 110 7.93 -6.69 -11.79
CA PHE A 110 6.61 -7.31 -11.89
C PHE A 110 6.62 -8.66 -12.61
N ARG A 111 5.58 -9.46 -12.37
CA ARG A 111 5.37 -10.77 -12.98
C ARG A 111 4.03 -10.82 -13.70
N ILE A 112 4.00 -11.44 -14.87
CA ILE A 112 2.77 -11.65 -15.65
C ILE A 112 2.40 -13.13 -15.59
N PHE A 113 1.16 -13.43 -15.22
CA PHE A 113 0.60 -14.78 -15.18
C PHE A 113 -0.48 -14.96 -16.25
N ASP A 114 -0.49 -16.10 -16.93
CA ASP A 114 -1.62 -16.60 -17.73
C ASP A 114 -2.56 -17.41 -16.83
N LEU A 115 -3.78 -16.92 -16.70
CA LEU A 115 -4.89 -17.45 -15.90
C LEU A 115 -5.87 -18.30 -16.73
N SER A 116 -5.52 -18.71 -17.96
CA SER A 116 -6.36 -19.59 -18.79
C SER A 116 -6.81 -20.86 -18.06
N ASN A 117 -5.96 -21.37 -17.15
CA ASN A 117 -6.30 -22.41 -16.21
C ASN A 117 -6.02 -21.93 -14.77
N PRO A 118 -7.04 -21.47 -14.03
CA PRO A 118 -6.88 -20.96 -12.66
C PRO A 118 -6.34 -21.99 -11.66
N LYS A 119 -6.42 -23.30 -11.96
CA LYS A 119 -5.83 -24.36 -11.13
C LYS A 119 -4.33 -24.55 -11.37
N ALA A 120 -3.80 -24.00 -12.47
CA ALA A 120 -2.40 -24.05 -12.80
C ALA A 120 -1.99 -22.80 -13.62
N PRO A 121 -2.01 -21.60 -13.02
CA PRO A 121 -1.51 -20.39 -13.66
C PRO A 121 -0.06 -20.57 -14.11
N LYS A 122 0.31 -19.92 -15.20
CA LYS A 122 1.67 -20.01 -15.76
C LYS A 122 2.30 -18.65 -15.82
N THR A 123 3.56 -18.55 -15.43
CA THR A 123 4.35 -17.33 -15.67
C THR A 123 4.59 -17.14 -17.16
N VAL A 124 4.28 -15.94 -17.64
CA VAL A 124 4.48 -15.50 -19.01
C VAL A 124 5.76 -14.69 -19.14
N ALA A 125 5.98 -13.78 -18.19
CA ALA A 125 7.15 -12.93 -18.12
C ALA A 125 7.43 -12.54 -16.66
N GLN A 126 8.70 -12.26 -16.38
CA GLN A 126 9.18 -11.59 -15.17
C GLN A 126 10.09 -10.45 -15.62
N VAL A 127 9.82 -9.24 -15.15
CA VAL A 127 10.57 -8.05 -15.50
C VAL A 127 11.23 -7.54 -14.24
N LEU A 128 12.56 -7.59 -14.20
CA LEU A 128 13.35 -6.96 -13.16
C LEU A 128 13.40 -5.45 -13.43
N CYS A 129 12.76 -4.68 -12.58
CA CYS A 129 12.78 -3.22 -12.58
C CYS A 129 12.64 -2.70 -11.15
N PRO A 130 13.72 -2.72 -10.36
CA PRO A 130 13.65 -2.34 -8.95
C PRO A 130 13.20 -0.90 -8.78
N GLY A 131 12.35 -0.69 -7.79
CA GLY A 131 11.75 0.61 -7.53
C GLY A 131 11.06 0.75 -6.17
N SER A 132 10.92 -0.35 -5.41
CA SER A 132 10.05 -0.44 -4.21
C SER A 132 8.60 -0.04 -4.50
N GLN A 133 7.67 -0.56 -3.71
CA GLN A 133 6.22 -0.55 -3.97
C GLN A 133 5.84 -1.21 -5.29
N ASN A 134 6.20 -0.65 -6.44
CA ASN A 134 5.99 -1.24 -7.76
C ASN A 134 4.53 -1.68 -7.97
N ASP A 135 3.60 -0.93 -7.35
CA ASP A 135 2.18 -1.06 -7.61
C ASP A 135 1.89 -0.83 -9.09
N ILE A 136 0.90 -1.55 -9.59
CA ILE A 136 0.75 -1.82 -11.01
C ILE A 136 -0.68 -1.58 -11.49
N THR A 137 -0.83 -0.88 -12.60
CA THR A 137 -2.09 -0.84 -13.35
C THR A 137 -1.85 -1.07 -14.84
N VAL A 138 -2.90 -1.49 -15.56
CA VAL A 138 -2.87 -1.72 -17.00
C VAL A 138 -4.01 -1.01 -17.70
N SER A 139 -3.77 -0.50 -18.91
CA SER A 139 -4.85 -0.06 -19.80
C SER A 139 -4.49 -0.29 -21.26
N GLY A 140 -5.25 -1.18 -21.91
CA GLY A 140 -4.96 -1.58 -23.29
C GLY A 140 -3.56 -2.18 -23.42
N ASN A 141 -2.69 -1.57 -24.22
CA ASN A 141 -1.31 -2.04 -24.40
C ASN A 141 -0.31 -1.41 -23.44
N LEU A 142 -0.74 -0.66 -22.44
CA LEU A 142 0.15 0.01 -21.49
C LEU A 142 0.05 -0.61 -20.10
N LEU A 143 1.18 -0.66 -19.43
CA LEU A 143 1.34 -0.99 -18.01
C LEU A 143 2.05 0.19 -17.35
N PHE A 144 1.57 0.55 -16.16
CA PHE A 144 2.08 1.62 -15.33
C PHE A 144 2.62 1.02 -14.05
N LEU A 145 3.86 1.34 -13.71
CA LEU A 145 4.58 0.79 -12.56
C LEU A 145 5.09 1.95 -11.70
N SER A 146 4.60 2.00 -10.47
CA SER A 146 5.07 2.92 -9.44
C SER A 146 6.55 2.69 -9.10
N THR A 147 7.25 3.72 -8.67
CA THR A 147 8.62 3.63 -8.16
C THR A 147 8.70 4.58 -6.98
N ASP A 148 8.77 4.01 -5.78
CA ASP A 148 8.76 4.72 -4.50
C ASP A 148 10.08 4.56 -3.74
N SER A 149 11.18 4.51 -4.48
CA SER A 149 12.50 4.59 -3.90
C SER A 149 13.40 5.38 -4.83
N SER A 150 14.16 6.30 -4.25
CA SER A 150 15.12 7.11 -4.99
C SER A 150 16.19 6.26 -5.68
N ARG A 151 16.34 6.45 -6.99
CA ARG A 151 17.22 5.69 -7.88
C ARG A 151 18.27 6.57 -8.56
N SER A 152 19.36 5.97 -9.05
CA SER A 152 20.41 6.66 -9.82
C SER A 152 19.93 7.29 -11.13
N ASP A 153 18.89 6.71 -11.72
CA ASP A 153 18.30 7.10 -12.99
C ASP A 153 16.94 6.38 -13.18
N ASN A 154 16.25 6.67 -14.28
CA ASN A 154 14.91 6.14 -14.57
C ASN A 154 14.89 4.70 -15.13
N SER A 155 16.05 4.10 -15.40
CA SER A 155 16.11 2.77 -16.01
C SER A 155 15.73 1.66 -15.02
N CYS A 156 15.53 0.46 -15.55
CA CYS A 156 15.37 -0.75 -14.72
C CYS A 156 16.72 -1.34 -14.24
N ALA A 157 17.84 -0.79 -14.71
CA ALA A 157 19.19 -1.16 -14.28
C ALA A 157 19.75 -0.18 -13.22
N SER A 158 18.96 0.82 -12.82
CA SER A 158 19.35 1.82 -11.83
C SER A 158 19.69 1.17 -10.50
N THR A 159 20.49 1.87 -9.69
CA THR A 159 20.83 1.45 -8.32
C THR A 159 20.18 2.38 -7.31
N THR A 160 20.05 1.94 -6.05
CA THR A 160 19.56 2.81 -4.97
C THR A 160 20.45 4.03 -4.81
N GLN A 161 19.85 5.21 -4.69
CA GLN A 161 20.53 6.48 -4.43
C GLN A 161 19.78 7.24 -3.32
N PRO A 162 20.45 8.00 -2.43
CA PRO A 162 19.75 8.74 -1.38
C PRO A 162 18.76 9.79 -1.93
N ALA A 163 17.59 9.91 -1.30
CA ALA A 163 16.60 10.94 -1.63
C ALA A 163 17.10 12.37 -1.40
N THR A 164 18.21 12.56 -0.66
CA THR A 164 18.86 13.87 -0.46
C THR A 164 19.72 14.31 -1.65
N GLU A 165 20.00 13.41 -2.60
CA GLU A 165 20.76 13.71 -3.80
C GLU A 165 19.84 14.27 -4.89
N LYS A 166 20.13 15.48 -5.40
CA LYS A 166 19.26 16.16 -6.39
C LYS A 166 19.13 15.43 -7.72
N SER A 167 20.10 14.58 -8.06
CA SER A 167 20.05 13.79 -9.30
C SER A 167 19.32 12.46 -9.16
N SER A 168 18.86 12.12 -7.95
CA SER A 168 18.06 10.92 -7.74
C SER A 168 16.75 11.02 -8.52
N TRP A 169 16.27 9.88 -9.00
CA TRP A 169 15.03 9.77 -9.76
C TRP A 169 14.04 8.83 -9.07
N GLU A 170 12.77 9.22 -9.05
CA GLU A 170 11.63 8.41 -8.63
C GLU A 170 10.36 8.88 -9.34
N GLY A 171 9.31 8.04 -9.36
CA GLY A 171 8.05 8.37 -10.03
C GLY A 171 7.43 7.20 -10.77
N MET A 172 7.02 7.41 -12.02
CA MET A 172 6.22 6.46 -12.79
C MET A 172 6.99 5.89 -13.98
N LYS A 173 7.00 4.57 -14.13
CA LYS A 173 7.53 3.87 -15.31
C LYS A 173 6.38 3.32 -16.16
N ILE A 174 6.52 3.42 -17.49
CA ILE A 174 5.49 3.01 -18.45
C ILE A 174 6.07 1.95 -19.39
N PHE A 175 5.34 0.85 -19.55
CA PHE A 175 5.70 -0.26 -20.42
C PHE A 175 4.64 -0.49 -21.50
N ASP A 176 5.07 -0.75 -22.72
CA ASP A 176 4.25 -1.37 -23.75
C ASP A 176 4.19 -2.89 -23.49
N ILE A 177 2.99 -3.38 -23.28
CA ILE A 177 2.66 -4.78 -23.05
C ILE A 177 1.84 -5.36 -24.21
N SER A 178 1.97 -4.89 -25.44
CA SER A 178 1.31 -5.49 -26.61
C SER A 178 1.68 -6.98 -26.78
N ASP A 179 2.95 -7.32 -26.53
CA ASP A 179 3.43 -8.68 -26.32
C ASP A 179 3.69 -8.94 -24.83
N LYS A 180 2.80 -9.73 -24.19
CA LYS A 180 2.90 -10.02 -22.75
C LYS A 180 4.16 -10.81 -22.39
N ARG A 181 4.81 -11.47 -23.36
CA ARG A 181 6.07 -12.21 -23.13
C ARG A 181 7.29 -11.31 -23.14
N ASN A 182 7.18 -10.14 -23.78
CA ASN A 182 8.28 -9.21 -23.94
C ASN A 182 7.81 -7.76 -23.67
N PRO A 183 7.43 -7.41 -22.42
CA PRO A 183 7.14 -6.03 -22.05
C PRO A 183 8.30 -5.10 -22.40
N LYS A 184 8.01 -3.93 -22.97
CA LYS A 184 9.02 -2.95 -23.40
C LYS A 184 8.87 -1.67 -22.60
N TYR A 185 9.94 -1.23 -21.96
CA TYR A 185 9.98 0.09 -21.32
C TYR A 185 9.86 1.18 -22.40
N VAL A 186 8.91 2.10 -22.27
CA VAL A 186 8.65 3.15 -23.28
C VAL A 186 8.75 4.58 -22.76
N ALA A 187 8.50 4.80 -21.47
CA ALA A 187 8.58 6.14 -20.89
C ALA A 187 8.78 6.08 -19.37
N ALA A 188 9.22 7.20 -18.82
CA ALA A 188 9.19 7.47 -17.40
C ALA A 188 8.78 8.92 -17.16
N VAL A 189 8.15 9.16 -16.02
CA VAL A 189 7.75 10.49 -15.55
C VAL A 189 8.22 10.63 -14.12
N GLU A 190 9.11 11.59 -13.89
CA GLU A 190 9.57 11.96 -12.55
C GLU A 190 8.46 12.73 -11.80
N THR A 191 8.36 12.50 -10.50
CA THR A 191 7.43 13.18 -9.58
C THR A 191 8.17 13.64 -8.33
N ALA A 192 7.66 14.68 -7.65
CA ALA A 192 8.39 15.33 -6.56
C ALA A 192 8.65 14.45 -5.33
N CYS A 193 7.81 13.45 -5.08
CA CYS A 193 7.88 12.54 -3.93
C CYS A 193 7.72 11.08 -4.37
N GLY A 194 8.21 10.75 -5.57
CA GLY A 194 8.06 9.41 -6.13
C GLY A 194 6.61 9.03 -6.41
N SER A 195 6.38 7.73 -6.51
CA SER A 195 5.04 7.17 -6.65
C SER A 195 4.94 5.96 -5.74
N HIS A 196 4.33 6.16 -4.58
CA HIS A 196 4.02 5.10 -3.63
C HIS A 196 2.99 4.16 -4.24
N THR A 197 1.79 4.68 -4.50
CA THR A 197 0.80 4.01 -5.34
C THR A 197 0.33 4.94 -6.46
N HIS A 198 -0.51 4.41 -7.33
CA HIS A 198 -1.15 5.23 -8.34
C HIS A 198 -2.53 4.68 -8.73
N THR A 199 -3.39 5.59 -9.17
CA THR A 199 -4.73 5.25 -9.61
C THR A 199 -4.97 5.70 -11.03
N LEU A 200 -5.42 4.78 -11.87
CA LEU A 200 -5.73 5.07 -13.25
C LEU A 200 -7.10 5.74 -13.37
N VAL A 201 -7.17 6.90 -14.04
CA VAL A 201 -8.41 7.59 -14.38
C VAL A 201 -8.57 7.58 -15.90
N PRO A 202 -9.48 6.75 -16.44
CA PRO A 202 -9.57 6.53 -17.88
C PRO A 202 -10.23 7.72 -18.59
N SER A 203 -9.68 8.09 -19.74
CA SER A 203 -10.32 9.01 -20.69
C SER A 203 -10.22 8.45 -22.12
N LYS A 204 -10.96 9.07 -23.06
CA LYS A 204 -11.06 8.61 -24.45
C LYS A 204 -9.71 8.65 -25.19
N LYS A 205 -9.00 9.77 -25.11
CA LYS A 205 -7.72 9.99 -25.83
C LYS A 205 -6.49 9.82 -24.94
N ASN A 206 -6.67 10.00 -23.64
CA ASN A 206 -5.60 9.98 -22.66
C ASN A 206 -5.96 9.01 -21.54
N ILE A 207 -4.93 8.63 -20.80
CA ILE A 207 -5.05 8.05 -19.47
C ILE A 207 -4.50 9.10 -18.51
N TYR A 208 -5.17 9.30 -17.39
CA TYR A 208 -4.63 10.09 -16.29
C TYR A 208 -4.21 9.15 -15.18
N LEU A 209 -3.12 9.44 -14.48
CA LEU A 209 -2.70 8.73 -13.29
C LEU A 209 -2.69 9.72 -12.14
N TYR A 210 -3.38 9.38 -11.06
CA TYR A 210 -3.25 10.05 -9.78
C TYR A 210 -2.17 9.34 -9.00
N VAL A 211 -1.03 10.00 -8.85
CA VAL A 211 0.12 9.47 -8.13
C VAL A 211 -0.02 9.87 -6.67
N SER A 212 -0.18 8.86 -5.84
CA SER A 212 -0.16 8.96 -4.39
C SER A 212 1.27 8.86 -3.90
N SER A 213 1.67 9.81 -3.05
CA SER A 213 2.99 9.87 -2.43
C SER A 213 2.91 10.73 -1.16
N TYR A 214 3.82 10.49 -0.23
CA TYR A 214 3.84 11.12 1.09
C TYR A 214 5.27 11.10 1.66
N SER A 215 5.43 11.38 2.96
CA SER A 215 6.73 11.45 3.64
C SER A 215 7.68 12.55 3.14
N PRO A 216 7.21 13.81 2.96
CA PRO A 216 8.10 14.92 2.62
C PRO A 216 9.09 15.23 3.73
N SER A 217 10.26 15.74 3.32
CA SER A 217 11.34 16.13 4.24
C SER A 217 12.01 17.41 3.77
N ALA A 218 12.30 18.31 4.72
CA ALA A 218 13.05 19.53 4.43
C ALA A 218 14.47 19.25 3.89
N THR A 219 14.96 18.01 4.05
CA THR A 219 16.27 17.57 3.54
C THR A 219 16.21 17.03 2.10
N PHE A 220 15.02 16.74 1.56
CA PHE A 220 14.86 16.18 0.21
C PHE A 220 14.69 17.31 -0.80
N PRO A 221 15.58 17.46 -1.79
CA PRO A 221 15.53 18.59 -2.71
C PRO A 221 14.29 18.61 -3.63
N ASP A 222 13.60 17.47 -3.80
CA ASP A 222 12.37 17.33 -4.59
C ASP A 222 11.10 17.30 -3.72
N CYS A 223 11.11 16.49 -2.66
CA CYS A 223 9.94 16.24 -1.81
C CYS A 223 9.91 17.11 -0.54
N GLN A 224 9.66 18.42 -0.69
CA GLN A 224 9.64 19.39 0.42
C GLN A 224 8.26 19.50 1.10
N PRO A 225 8.19 19.71 2.42
CA PRO A 225 6.93 19.90 3.13
C PRO A 225 6.35 21.32 2.97
N PRO A 226 5.00 21.49 3.01
CA PRO A 226 4.00 20.43 3.02
C PRO A 226 3.84 19.84 1.61
N HIS A 227 3.58 18.53 1.51
CA HIS A 227 3.31 17.90 0.21
C HIS A 227 1.80 17.95 -0.11
N ASP A 228 0.95 17.37 0.76
CA ASP A 228 -0.51 17.62 0.88
C ASP A 228 -1.34 17.47 -0.41
N GLY A 229 -0.76 16.87 -1.45
CA GLY A 229 -1.32 16.83 -2.79
C GLY A 229 -1.00 15.53 -3.51
N ILE A 230 -1.31 15.53 -4.80
CA ILE A 230 -1.04 14.40 -5.69
C ILE A 230 -0.44 14.91 -6.99
N SER A 231 0.45 14.13 -7.60
CA SER A 231 0.87 14.41 -8.98
C SER A 231 -0.16 13.84 -9.95
N VAL A 232 -0.60 14.64 -10.91
CA VAL A 232 -1.49 14.19 -11.98
C VAL A 232 -0.68 14.02 -13.26
N ILE A 233 -0.45 12.77 -13.66
CA ILE A 233 0.24 12.45 -14.91
C ILE A 233 -0.80 12.28 -16.02
N LYS A 234 -0.54 12.85 -17.19
CA LYS A 234 -1.32 12.61 -18.41
C LYS A 234 -0.50 11.77 -19.38
N VAL A 235 -1.08 10.66 -19.82
CA VAL A 235 -0.47 9.73 -20.78
C VAL A 235 -1.33 9.70 -22.05
N PRO A 236 -0.84 10.25 -23.19
CA PRO A 236 -1.53 10.10 -24.46
C PRO A 236 -1.51 8.64 -24.92
N ARG A 237 -2.68 8.04 -25.18
CA ARG A 237 -2.77 6.60 -25.51
C ARG A 237 -1.95 6.17 -26.74
N ASN A 238 -1.82 7.07 -27.72
CA ASN A 238 -1.10 6.82 -28.98
C ASN A 238 0.32 7.39 -28.99
N ALA A 239 0.76 8.01 -27.89
CA ALA A 239 2.08 8.63 -27.76
C ALA A 239 2.50 8.61 -26.27
N PRO A 240 2.64 7.42 -25.66
CA PRO A 240 2.96 7.28 -24.23
C PRO A 240 4.31 7.91 -23.85
N GLU A 241 5.23 8.08 -24.80
CA GLU A 241 6.52 8.76 -24.61
C GLU A 241 6.38 10.25 -24.29
N LYS A 242 5.18 10.82 -24.49
CA LYS A 242 4.84 12.21 -24.13
C LYS A 242 4.15 12.33 -22.78
N ALA A 243 4.17 11.26 -21.98
CA ALA A 243 3.64 11.30 -20.63
C ALA A 243 4.35 12.38 -19.80
N ALA A 244 3.58 13.15 -19.03
CA ALA A 244 4.11 14.21 -18.19
C ALA A 244 3.17 14.52 -17.02
N VAL A 245 3.72 15.03 -15.92
CA VAL A 245 2.94 15.69 -14.88
C VAL A 245 2.28 16.94 -15.49
N VAL A 246 0.96 17.01 -15.45
CA VAL A 246 0.18 18.14 -15.97
C VAL A 246 -0.40 19.03 -14.87
N ASN A 247 -0.46 18.52 -13.64
CA ASN A 247 -0.89 19.30 -12.49
C ASN A 247 -0.42 18.67 -11.17
N PHE A 248 -0.42 19.48 -10.12
CA PHE A 248 -0.23 19.06 -8.74
C PHE A 248 -1.34 19.68 -7.86
N PRO A 249 -2.53 19.05 -7.77
CA PRO A 249 -3.60 19.52 -6.90
C PRO A 249 -3.24 19.35 -5.42
N VAL A 250 -3.28 20.45 -4.66
CA VAL A 250 -3.23 20.43 -3.19
C VAL A 250 -4.60 20.00 -2.67
N LEU A 251 -4.66 18.85 -2.02
CA LEU A 251 -5.88 18.26 -1.48
C LEU A 251 -6.21 18.81 -0.10
N PHE A 252 -5.19 19.20 0.65
CA PHE A 252 -5.30 19.74 2.01
C PHE A 252 -4.69 21.14 2.10
N PRO A 253 -5.37 22.19 1.60
CA PRO A 253 -4.82 23.54 1.67
C PRO A 253 -4.67 24.00 3.12
N GLY A 254 -3.47 24.48 3.47
CA GLY A 254 -3.13 25.03 4.80
C GLY A 254 -1.80 25.78 4.75
N GLU A 255 -1.45 26.44 5.86
CA GLU A 255 -0.22 27.23 5.97
C GLU A 255 0.89 26.47 6.71
N GLY A 256 2.14 26.82 6.42
CA GLY A 256 3.32 26.25 7.09
C GLY A 256 3.67 24.83 6.64
N ALA A 257 4.67 24.23 7.29
CA ALA A 257 5.20 22.91 6.95
C ALA A 257 4.26 21.74 7.30
N ASP A 258 3.19 22.02 8.03
CA ASP A 258 2.17 21.04 8.43
C ASP A 258 0.98 20.99 7.48
N GLY A 259 0.81 22.01 6.63
CA GLY A 259 -0.24 22.07 5.64
C GLY A 259 -1.65 22.06 6.26
N GLY A 260 -2.64 21.56 5.51
CA GLY A 260 -4.05 21.58 5.93
C GLY A 260 -4.56 20.26 6.51
N GLY A 261 -3.74 19.21 6.42
CA GLY A 261 -4.06 17.84 6.79
C GLY A 261 -4.22 17.60 8.30
N ASN A 262 -4.50 16.36 8.70
CA ASN A 262 -4.48 15.97 10.10
C ASN A 262 -3.06 16.16 10.64
N PRO A 263 -2.84 16.91 11.72
CA PRO A 263 -1.50 17.15 12.26
C PRO A 263 -0.85 15.90 12.87
N GLY A 264 -1.63 14.85 13.15
CA GLY A 264 -1.16 13.66 13.85
C GLY A 264 -0.71 13.97 15.29
N GLY A 265 0.16 13.12 15.85
CA GLY A 265 0.73 13.33 17.18
C GLY A 265 1.65 14.55 17.26
N PRO A 266 1.68 15.30 18.39
CA PRO A 266 1.01 15.01 19.67
C PRO A 266 -0.46 15.48 19.75
N THR A 267 -0.95 16.23 18.76
CA THR A 267 -2.34 16.77 18.77
C THR A 267 -3.39 15.66 18.76
N ASN A 268 -3.18 14.65 17.91
CA ASN A 268 -4.00 13.44 17.81
C ASN A 268 -3.10 12.22 18.04
N PRO A 269 -2.85 11.82 19.31
CA PRO A 269 -1.94 10.73 19.62
C PRO A 269 -2.35 9.41 18.96
N GLY A 270 -1.39 8.74 18.31
CA GLY A 270 -1.63 7.45 17.63
C GLY A 270 -2.18 7.58 16.21
N VAL A 271 -2.39 8.79 15.70
CA VAL A 271 -2.83 9.07 14.33
C VAL A 271 -1.65 9.61 13.53
N SER A 272 -1.49 9.14 12.29
CA SER A 272 -0.48 9.62 11.36
C SER A 272 -0.79 11.03 10.88
N LYS A 273 0.26 11.85 10.75
CA LYS A 273 0.15 13.16 10.10
C LYS A 273 -0.22 12.93 8.63
N THR A 274 -1.17 13.70 8.13
CA THR A 274 -1.48 13.74 6.70
C THR A 274 -0.38 14.51 5.99
N THR A 275 0.29 13.83 5.06
CA THR A 275 1.32 14.46 4.21
C THR A 275 1.12 14.14 2.72
N GLY A 276 0.02 13.47 2.40
CA GLY A 276 -0.33 12.99 1.07
C GLY A 276 -1.38 11.90 1.18
N CYS A 277 -1.91 11.47 0.03
CA CYS A 277 -2.75 10.28 0.00
C CYS A 277 -1.90 9.01 -0.12
N HIS A 278 -2.31 7.95 0.59
CA HIS A 278 -1.71 6.63 0.45
C HIS A 278 -2.33 5.92 -0.74
N ASP A 279 -3.63 5.61 -0.69
CA ASP A 279 -4.38 5.11 -1.85
C ASP A 279 -5.55 6.03 -2.22
N ILE A 280 -5.82 6.04 -3.52
CA ILE A 280 -7.01 6.67 -4.09
C ILE A 280 -7.78 5.61 -4.87
N THR A 281 -9.09 5.56 -4.69
CA THR A 281 -9.96 4.78 -5.54
C THR A 281 -10.88 5.70 -6.31
N VAL A 282 -10.95 5.51 -7.62
CA VAL A 282 -11.86 6.23 -8.51
C VAL A 282 -13.01 5.35 -8.94
N LEU A 283 -14.18 5.98 -9.10
CA LEU A 283 -15.36 5.41 -9.72
C LEU A 283 -15.73 6.28 -10.92
N PRO A 284 -15.12 6.02 -12.10
CA PRO A 284 -15.24 6.90 -13.26
C PRO A 284 -16.68 7.07 -13.76
N SER A 285 -17.54 6.06 -13.60
CA SER A 285 -18.96 6.13 -13.99
C SER A 285 -19.77 7.15 -13.20
N LYS A 286 -19.20 7.73 -12.12
CA LYS A 286 -19.84 8.72 -11.25
C LYS A 286 -19.05 10.02 -11.12
N ASP A 287 -17.92 10.15 -11.82
CA ASP A 287 -16.97 11.26 -11.66
C ASP A 287 -16.54 11.47 -10.18
N LEU A 288 -16.40 10.37 -9.42
CA LEU A 288 -16.00 10.41 -8.01
C LEU A 288 -14.68 9.68 -7.75
N ALA A 289 -13.97 10.14 -6.72
CA ALA A 289 -12.88 9.42 -6.11
C ALA A 289 -12.93 9.54 -4.58
N ALA A 290 -12.38 8.55 -3.90
CA ALA A 290 -12.16 8.54 -2.47
C ALA A 290 -10.66 8.35 -2.21
N GLY A 291 -10.09 9.17 -1.33
CA GLY A 291 -8.69 9.11 -0.96
C GLY A 291 -8.54 8.76 0.51
N ALA A 292 -7.70 7.79 0.82
CA ALA A 292 -7.25 7.49 2.17
C ALA A 292 -5.85 8.09 2.31
N CYS A 293 -5.72 9.10 3.19
CA CYS A 293 -4.61 10.03 3.16
C CYS A 293 -3.90 10.12 4.49
N MET A 294 -3.46 8.96 4.99
CA MET A 294 -2.75 8.75 6.24
C MET A 294 -3.54 9.17 7.49
N GLY A 295 -3.86 10.45 7.67
CA GLY A 295 -4.64 10.95 8.81
C GLY A 295 -6.07 11.37 8.46
N ASP A 296 -6.44 11.32 7.17
CA ASP A 296 -7.71 11.82 6.66
C ASP A 296 -8.33 10.87 5.63
N GLY A 297 -9.66 10.75 5.66
CA GLY A 297 -10.44 10.20 4.56
C GLY A 297 -11.11 11.33 3.77
N ILE A 298 -11.01 11.32 2.44
CA ILE A 298 -11.60 12.34 1.57
C ILE A 298 -12.49 11.74 0.49
N LEU A 299 -13.51 12.51 0.09
CA LEU A 299 -14.31 12.31 -1.11
C LEU A 299 -14.06 13.48 -2.04
N PHE A 300 -13.79 13.24 -3.32
CA PHE A 300 -13.49 14.30 -4.29
C PHE A 300 -14.07 14.05 -5.68
N ASP A 301 -14.39 15.13 -6.38
CA ASP A 301 -14.87 15.16 -7.77
C ASP A 301 -13.69 14.99 -8.72
N ILE A 302 -13.87 14.18 -9.77
CA ILE A 302 -12.87 13.92 -10.80
C ILE A 302 -13.39 14.19 -12.22
N LYS A 303 -14.49 14.95 -12.35
CA LYS A 303 -15.10 15.27 -13.64
C LYS A 303 -14.09 15.93 -14.58
N ASN A 304 -13.23 16.77 -14.03
CA ASN A 304 -12.00 17.18 -14.69
C ASN A 304 -10.83 16.39 -14.09
N PRO A 305 -10.33 15.34 -14.78
CA PRO A 305 -9.28 14.51 -14.22
C PRO A 305 -7.99 15.30 -13.98
N GLU A 306 -7.73 16.38 -14.72
CA GLU A 306 -6.53 17.21 -14.50
C GLU A 306 -6.62 18.08 -13.24
N ARG A 307 -7.83 18.29 -12.70
CA ARG A 307 -8.09 19.22 -11.59
C ARG A 307 -9.15 18.65 -10.64
N PRO A 308 -8.85 17.53 -9.94
CA PRO A 308 -9.76 16.98 -8.93
C PRO A 308 -10.04 18.00 -7.82
N LYS A 309 -11.21 17.87 -7.19
CA LYS A 309 -11.68 18.81 -6.15
C LYS A 309 -12.26 18.06 -4.96
N VAL A 310 -11.69 18.29 -3.78
CA VAL A 310 -12.23 17.75 -2.52
C VAL A 310 -13.64 18.28 -2.25
N ILE A 311 -14.57 17.35 -2.01
CA ILE A 311 -15.99 17.59 -1.70
C ILE A 311 -16.21 17.48 -0.20
N ASP A 312 -15.66 16.43 0.42
CA ASP A 312 -15.81 16.17 1.84
C ASP A 312 -14.57 15.51 2.42
N ARG A 313 -14.42 15.67 3.74
CA ARG A 313 -13.28 15.17 4.51
C ARG A 313 -13.77 14.68 5.86
N VAL A 314 -13.25 13.55 6.31
CA VAL A 314 -13.52 12.95 7.62
C VAL A 314 -12.21 12.57 8.31
N GLN A 315 -12.26 12.56 9.63
CA GLN A 315 -11.21 12.08 10.50
C GLN A 315 -11.82 11.14 11.53
N ASP A 316 -11.03 10.18 11.98
CA ASP A 316 -11.30 9.40 13.19
C ASP A 316 -10.00 9.38 13.99
N ASN A 317 -9.91 10.31 14.94
CA ASN A 317 -8.73 10.47 15.80
C ASN A 317 -8.76 9.53 17.02
N VAL A 318 -9.69 8.58 17.06
CA VAL A 318 -9.86 7.64 18.17
C VAL A 318 -9.49 6.22 17.74
N ASN A 319 -9.99 5.75 16.59
CA ASN A 319 -9.76 4.36 16.19
C ASN A 319 -8.80 4.20 15.02
N PHE A 320 -8.83 5.10 14.03
CA PHE A 320 -7.94 5.06 12.87
C PHE A 320 -6.56 5.61 13.23
N ALA A 321 -5.52 4.88 12.85
CA ALA A 321 -4.13 5.31 12.96
C ALA A 321 -3.55 5.71 11.61
N PHE A 322 -3.86 4.95 10.56
CA PHE A 322 -3.35 5.16 9.22
C PHE A 322 -4.43 4.87 8.17
N TRP A 323 -5.03 5.92 7.61
CA TRP A 323 -5.95 5.85 6.49
C TRP A 323 -5.21 5.36 5.24
N HIS A 324 -5.37 4.07 4.95
CA HIS A 324 -4.58 3.33 3.98
C HIS A 324 -5.23 3.29 2.60
N SER A 325 -6.44 2.73 2.49
CA SER A 325 -7.15 2.59 1.22
C SER A 325 -8.65 2.82 1.32
N ALA A 326 -9.31 2.92 0.17
CA ALA A 326 -10.73 3.24 0.04
C ALA A 326 -11.39 2.36 -1.02
N THR A 327 -12.64 1.98 -0.83
CA THR A 327 -13.42 1.19 -1.81
C THR A 327 -14.86 1.67 -1.83
N PHE A 328 -15.37 2.13 -2.98
CA PHE A 328 -16.80 2.39 -3.10
C PHE A 328 -17.59 1.10 -3.20
N ASN A 329 -18.86 1.15 -2.81
CA ASN A 329 -19.82 0.18 -3.31
C ASN A 329 -20.32 0.56 -4.72
N GLN A 330 -20.99 -0.37 -5.41
CA GLN A 330 -21.43 -0.18 -6.81
C GLN A 330 -22.41 0.97 -7.03
N LYS A 331 -23.21 1.31 -6.00
CA LYS A 331 -24.19 2.40 -6.09
C LYS A 331 -23.57 3.77 -5.85
N ALA A 332 -22.28 3.84 -5.50
CA ALA A 332 -21.61 5.06 -5.07
C ALA A 332 -22.35 5.78 -3.94
N ASN A 333 -22.91 5.00 -3.02
CA ASN A 333 -23.58 5.53 -1.83
C ASN A 333 -22.91 5.06 -0.53
N LYS A 334 -21.78 4.36 -0.62
CA LYS A 334 -20.93 3.97 0.50
C LYS A 334 -19.45 4.02 0.09
N VAL A 335 -18.59 4.27 1.06
CA VAL A 335 -17.14 4.07 0.98
C VAL A 335 -16.71 3.25 2.18
N VAL A 336 -15.89 2.24 1.95
CA VAL A 336 -15.13 1.54 2.97
C VAL A 336 -13.73 2.14 2.98
N PHE A 337 -13.29 2.67 4.11
CA PHE A 337 -11.91 3.08 4.33
C PHE A 337 -11.20 2.07 5.21
N THR A 338 -9.91 1.85 4.99
CA THR A 338 -9.12 0.85 5.68
C THR A 338 -8.10 1.53 6.61
N ASP A 339 -8.03 1.09 7.88
CA ASP A 339 -7.01 1.51 8.85
C ASP A 339 -5.86 0.49 8.88
N GLU A 340 -4.68 0.90 8.43
CA GLU A 340 -3.47 0.08 8.49
C GLU A 340 -2.67 0.37 9.77
N LEU A 341 -3.33 0.19 10.92
CA LEU A 341 -2.70 0.31 12.24
C LEU A 341 -1.40 -0.51 12.30
N GLY A 342 -0.35 0.15 12.79
CA GLY A 342 0.97 -0.47 12.95
C GLY A 342 1.71 -0.71 11.63
N GLY A 343 1.22 -0.12 10.53
CA GLY A 343 1.89 -0.10 9.24
C GLY A 343 2.13 -1.51 8.70
N GLY A 344 1.13 -2.37 8.72
CA GLY A 344 1.26 -3.71 8.12
C GLY A 344 2.28 -4.65 8.76
N GLY A 345 3.08 -4.21 9.75
CA GLY A 345 4.16 -4.99 10.37
C GLY A 345 3.90 -5.33 11.84
N ALA A 346 2.84 -4.80 12.44
CA ALA A 346 2.46 -5.04 13.82
C ALA A 346 1.35 -6.10 13.97
N ALA A 347 1.31 -6.76 15.13
CA ALA A 347 0.26 -7.70 15.47
C ALA A 347 -0.95 -6.93 15.98
N THR A 348 -1.94 -6.71 15.10
CA THR A 348 -3.12 -5.92 15.48
C THR A 348 -4.41 -6.71 15.55
N CYS A 349 -4.44 -7.96 15.07
CA CYS A 349 -5.61 -8.83 15.15
C CYS A 349 -5.63 -9.65 16.44
N ASN A 350 -5.66 -8.98 17.59
CA ASN A 350 -5.72 -9.62 18.91
C ASN A 350 -6.71 -8.92 19.84
N ALA A 351 -7.00 -9.56 20.98
CA ALA A 351 -7.96 -9.06 21.96
C ALA A 351 -7.58 -7.68 22.54
N ALA A 352 -6.28 -7.38 22.65
CA ALA A 352 -5.80 -6.13 23.24
C ALA A 352 -6.08 -4.90 22.36
N ILE A 353 -5.97 -5.05 21.03
CA ILE A 353 -6.31 -4.00 20.07
C ILE A 353 -7.83 -3.88 19.89
N GLY A 354 -8.54 -5.00 19.97
CA GLY A 354 -9.99 -5.04 19.87
C GLY A 354 -10.51 -4.86 18.43
N PRO A 355 -11.85 -4.74 18.29
CA PRO A 355 -12.51 -4.87 16.99
C PRO A 355 -12.55 -3.59 16.14
N ASN A 356 -12.24 -2.42 16.72
CA ASN A 356 -12.46 -1.13 16.06
C ASN A 356 -11.19 -0.49 15.48
N ARG A 357 -10.00 -0.96 15.86
CA ARG A 357 -8.71 -0.41 15.43
C ARG A 357 -7.99 -1.40 14.51
N GLY A 358 -7.25 -0.92 13.52
CA GLY A 358 -6.73 -1.78 12.45
C GLY A 358 -7.85 -2.47 11.68
N ALA A 359 -8.95 -1.74 11.47
CA ALA A 359 -10.23 -2.21 10.98
C ALA A 359 -10.67 -1.35 9.78
N ASP A 360 -11.66 -1.83 9.04
CA ASP A 360 -12.34 -1.01 8.06
C ASP A 360 -13.39 -0.11 8.73
N GLY A 361 -13.50 1.13 8.27
CA GLY A 361 -14.55 2.09 8.60
C GLY A 361 -15.53 2.22 7.44
N ILE A 362 -16.82 1.99 7.69
CA ILE A 362 -17.87 2.04 6.67
C ILE A 362 -18.61 3.36 6.77
N TYR A 363 -18.60 4.12 5.68
CA TYR A 363 -19.23 5.43 5.57
C TYR A 363 -20.31 5.40 4.50
N ASP A 364 -21.51 5.88 4.82
CA ASP A 364 -22.51 6.18 3.80
C ASP A 364 -22.17 7.53 3.15
N ILE A 365 -22.46 7.65 1.85
CA ILE A 365 -22.43 8.92 1.14
C ILE A 365 -23.85 9.46 1.05
N VAL A 366 -24.12 10.54 1.78
CA VAL A 366 -25.41 11.25 1.76
C VAL A 366 -25.29 12.56 0.98
N GLY A 367 -26.40 13.12 0.50
CA GLY A 367 -26.38 14.34 -0.32
C GLY A 367 -26.09 14.08 -1.80
N LYS A 368 -25.86 15.14 -2.58
CA LYS A 368 -25.66 15.09 -4.04
C LYS A 368 -24.67 16.16 -4.49
N GLY A 369 -23.99 15.91 -5.61
CA GLY A 369 -23.00 16.84 -6.17
C GLY A 369 -21.91 17.18 -5.14
N ASP A 370 -21.59 18.47 -5.05
CA ASP A 370 -20.62 19.03 -4.09
C ASP A 370 -21.15 19.13 -2.66
N GLN A 371 -22.41 18.75 -2.41
CA GLN A 371 -23.02 18.69 -1.08
C GLN A 371 -23.01 17.27 -0.50
N ARG A 372 -22.27 16.35 -1.13
CA ARG A 372 -22.10 14.99 -0.60
C ARG A 372 -21.34 15.03 0.72
N LYS A 373 -21.72 14.15 1.65
CA LYS A 373 -21.10 13.99 2.96
C LYS A 373 -20.86 12.53 3.27
N LEU A 374 -19.70 12.23 3.86
CA LEU A 374 -19.35 10.93 4.42
C LEU A 374 -19.92 10.84 5.84
N VAL A 375 -20.74 9.82 6.09
CA VAL A 375 -21.37 9.59 7.39
C VAL A 375 -20.97 8.22 7.90
N PHE A 376 -20.17 8.19 8.96
CA PHE A 376 -19.72 6.97 9.61
C PHE A 376 -20.90 6.10 10.08
N ARG A 377 -20.77 4.78 9.92
CA ARG A 377 -21.80 3.80 10.30
C ARG A 377 -21.31 2.74 11.26
N SER A 378 -20.24 2.02 10.90
CA SER A 378 -19.70 0.95 11.73
C SER A 378 -18.28 0.59 11.29
N TYR A 379 -17.64 -0.26 12.10
CA TYR A 379 -16.37 -0.89 11.75
C TYR A 379 -16.56 -2.33 11.30
N PHE A 380 -15.65 -2.82 10.47
CA PHE A 380 -15.49 -4.24 10.20
C PHE A 380 -14.04 -4.65 10.47
N LYS A 381 -13.88 -5.72 11.25
CA LYS A 381 -12.60 -6.40 11.45
C LYS A 381 -12.85 -7.90 11.39
N ILE A 382 -11.88 -8.65 10.88
CA ILE A 382 -11.99 -10.11 10.91
C ILE A 382 -12.21 -10.60 12.36
N PRO A 383 -13.09 -11.59 12.56
CA PRO A 383 -13.42 -12.09 13.90
C PRO A 383 -12.34 -13.01 14.48
N ARG A 384 -11.35 -13.40 13.67
CA ARG A 384 -10.27 -14.32 14.05
C ARG A 384 -9.12 -13.54 14.67
N HIS A 385 -8.65 -14.02 15.81
CA HIS A 385 -7.39 -13.54 16.38
C HIS A 385 -6.21 -14.27 15.73
N GLN A 386 -5.09 -13.57 15.63
CA GLN A 386 -3.81 -14.10 15.16
C GLN A 386 -2.78 -14.06 16.29
N ALA A 387 -1.64 -14.71 16.11
CA ALA A 387 -0.58 -14.65 17.09
C ALA A 387 -0.05 -13.21 17.24
N ASP A 388 0.47 -12.89 18.42
CA ASP A 388 1.19 -11.63 18.63
C ASP A 388 2.56 -11.59 17.92
N THR A 389 2.95 -12.68 17.24
CA THR A 389 4.11 -12.78 16.34
C THR A 389 3.73 -12.60 14.86
N GLU A 390 2.45 -12.38 14.55
CA GLU A 390 1.95 -12.23 13.19
C GLU A 390 1.51 -10.80 12.91
N ASN A 391 2.00 -10.23 11.81
CA ASN A 391 1.45 -8.98 11.32
C ASN A 391 0.05 -9.23 10.74
N CYS A 392 -0.94 -8.47 11.22
CA CYS A 392 -2.30 -8.60 10.74
C CYS A 392 -3.01 -7.27 10.90
N VAL A 393 -3.60 -6.79 9.82
CA VAL A 393 -4.37 -5.55 9.76
C VAL A 393 -5.16 -5.51 8.46
N ALA A 394 -6.25 -4.73 8.40
CA ALA A 394 -7.03 -4.52 7.19
C ALA A 394 -6.15 -3.96 6.05
N HIS A 395 -6.29 -4.50 4.85
CA HIS A 395 -5.54 -4.05 3.67
C HIS A 395 -6.37 -4.17 2.38
N ASN A 396 -5.74 -4.16 1.21
CA ASN A 396 -6.41 -4.01 -0.08
C ASN A 396 -7.39 -5.14 -0.44
N GLY A 397 -8.52 -4.73 -1.01
CA GLY A 397 -9.59 -5.64 -1.42
C GLY A 397 -10.44 -5.10 -2.57
N SER A 398 -11.33 -5.93 -3.09
CA SER A 398 -12.20 -5.60 -4.22
C SER A 398 -13.63 -6.10 -3.99
N LEU A 399 -14.57 -5.49 -4.70
CA LEU A 399 -15.96 -5.94 -4.68
C LEU A 399 -16.12 -7.28 -5.40
N ILE A 400 -17.03 -8.10 -4.88
CA ILE A 400 -17.59 -9.25 -5.59
C ILE A 400 -18.89 -8.79 -6.25
N PRO A 401 -18.97 -8.73 -7.60
CA PRO A 401 -20.06 -8.07 -8.30
C PRO A 401 -21.37 -8.87 -8.26
N VAL A 402 -22.20 -8.59 -7.25
CA VAL A 402 -23.53 -9.17 -7.10
C VAL A 402 -24.55 -8.05 -7.07
N LYS A 403 -25.45 -8.02 -8.06
CA LYS A 403 -26.44 -6.96 -8.19
C LYS A 403 -27.29 -6.83 -6.92
N GLY A 404 -27.31 -5.63 -6.34
CA GLY A 404 -28.09 -5.33 -5.14
C GLY A 404 -27.45 -5.77 -3.81
N LYS A 405 -26.23 -6.32 -3.84
CA LYS A 405 -25.44 -6.66 -2.67
C LYS A 405 -24.13 -5.89 -2.68
N ASP A 406 -23.63 -5.59 -1.50
CA ASP A 406 -22.30 -5.02 -1.31
C ASP A 406 -21.44 -6.08 -0.61
N LEU A 407 -20.71 -6.84 -1.42
CA LEU A 407 -19.84 -7.93 -0.99
C LEU A 407 -18.41 -7.60 -1.38
N MET A 408 -17.44 -7.94 -0.53
CA MET A 408 -16.03 -7.66 -0.75
C MET A 408 -15.19 -8.89 -0.43
N VAL A 409 -14.09 -9.04 -1.15
CA VAL A 409 -12.94 -9.87 -0.76
C VAL A 409 -11.77 -8.95 -0.46
N GLN A 410 -11.02 -9.24 0.59
CA GLN A 410 -10.01 -8.33 1.11
C GLN A 410 -8.86 -9.07 1.77
N ALA A 411 -7.65 -8.52 1.63
CA ALA A 411 -6.46 -8.98 2.30
C ALA A 411 -6.34 -8.43 3.73
N TRP A 412 -5.76 -9.23 4.62
CA TRP A 412 -5.55 -8.93 6.03
C TRP A 412 -4.12 -9.28 6.49
N TYR A 413 -3.12 -9.14 5.60
CA TYR A 413 -1.75 -9.62 5.84
C TYR A 413 -1.73 -11.10 6.26
N GLN A 414 -1.06 -11.51 7.35
CA GLN A 414 -1.07 -12.91 7.80
C GLN A 414 -2.46 -13.36 8.30
N GLY A 415 -3.39 -12.43 8.60
CA GLY A 415 -4.81 -12.76 8.78
C GLY A 415 -5.50 -13.28 7.51
N GLY A 416 -4.78 -13.28 6.39
CA GLY A 416 -5.13 -13.94 5.14
C GLY A 416 -6.10 -13.15 4.28
N VAL A 417 -7.14 -13.81 3.81
CA VAL A 417 -8.17 -13.29 2.93
C VAL A 417 -9.52 -13.45 3.60
N SER A 418 -10.27 -12.35 3.72
CA SER A 418 -11.64 -12.34 4.21
C SER A 418 -12.61 -12.05 3.06
N VAL A 419 -13.72 -12.77 3.01
CA VAL A 419 -14.88 -12.47 2.17
C VAL A 419 -16.00 -12.02 3.09
N TRP A 420 -16.56 -10.83 2.88
CA TRP A 420 -17.51 -10.22 3.80
C TRP A 420 -18.65 -9.47 3.10
N ASP A 421 -19.75 -9.31 3.83
CA ASP A 421 -20.99 -8.64 3.38
C ASP A 421 -21.20 -7.37 4.19
N PHE A 422 -21.28 -6.23 3.50
CA PHE A 422 -21.56 -4.90 4.05
C PHE A 422 -22.77 -4.23 3.39
N THR A 423 -23.68 -5.06 2.86
CA THR A 423 -24.95 -4.59 2.28
C THR A 423 -25.73 -3.75 3.30
N ASP A 424 -25.66 -4.12 4.59
CA ASP A 424 -26.08 -3.26 5.71
C ASP A 424 -24.84 -2.61 6.32
N SER A 425 -24.67 -1.29 6.12
CA SER A 425 -23.52 -0.54 6.61
C SER A 425 -23.39 -0.54 8.14
N SER A 426 -24.41 -0.96 8.89
CA SER A 426 -24.39 -1.04 10.35
C SER A 426 -24.05 -2.43 10.89
N LYS A 427 -24.07 -3.46 10.04
CA LYS A 427 -23.91 -4.86 10.42
C LYS A 427 -23.07 -5.64 9.40
N PRO A 428 -21.82 -5.20 9.13
CA PRO A 428 -20.92 -5.96 8.28
C PRO A 428 -20.62 -7.32 8.92
N LYS A 429 -20.40 -8.33 8.10
CA LYS A 429 -20.07 -9.67 8.59
C LYS A 429 -19.18 -10.44 7.63
N GLU A 430 -18.26 -11.20 8.19
CA GLU A 430 -17.51 -12.18 7.43
C GLU A 430 -18.42 -13.33 6.98
N ILE A 431 -18.19 -13.81 5.77
CA ILE A 431 -18.96 -14.87 5.12
C ILE A 431 -18.10 -16.02 4.58
N GLY A 432 -16.78 -15.84 4.54
CA GLY A 432 -15.79 -16.86 4.23
C GLY A 432 -14.39 -16.33 4.44
N TYR A 433 -13.42 -17.22 4.59
CA TYR A 433 -12.02 -16.82 4.75
C TYR A 433 -11.05 -17.90 4.28
N PHE A 434 -9.82 -17.47 4.05
CA PHE A 434 -8.64 -18.29 3.87
C PHE A 434 -7.50 -17.64 4.64
N GLU A 435 -6.77 -18.40 5.44
CA GLU A 435 -5.55 -17.90 6.08
C GLU A 435 -4.50 -19.00 6.10
N ARG A 436 -3.28 -18.56 6.36
CA ARG A 436 -2.12 -19.42 6.59
C ARG A 436 -1.60 -19.00 7.95
N GLY A 437 -1.44 -19.94 8.87
CA GLY A 437 -0.90 -19.63 10.19
C GLY A 437 0.51 -19.02 10.12
N PRO A 438 1.10 -18.68 11.26
CA PRO A 438 2.28 -17.83 11.34
C PRO A 438 3.40 -18.33 10.43
N LEU A 439 4.09 -17.41 9.74
CA LEU A 439 5.31 -17.74 9.00
C LEU A 439 6.38 -18.36 9.90
N THR A 440 6.45 -17.90 11.14
CA THR A 440 7.36 -18.39 12.18
C THR A 440 6.80 -18.07 13.55
N THR A 441 7.10 -18.92 14.54
CA THR A 441 6.71 -18.69 15.94
C THR A 441 7.72 -17.87 16.74
N ASP A 442 8.90 -17.59 16.19
CA ASP A 442 10.04 -17.04 16.94
C ASP A 442 10.36 -15.58 16.62
N LYS A 443 9.77 -15.03 15.56
CA LYS A 443 10.08 -13.68 15.06
C LYS A 443 8.82 -13.01 14.54
N MET A 444 8.71 -11.71 14.80
CA MET A 444 7.78 -10.87 14.04
C MET A 444 8.31 -10.78 12.61
N THR A 445 7.51 -11.22 11.64
CA THR A 445 7.90 -11.24 10.22
C THR A 445 6.73 -10.74 9.39
N THR A 446 6.94 -9.71 8.57
CA THR A 446 5.92 -9.24 7.62
C THR A 446 5.64 -10.32 6.58
N GLY A 447 4.37 -10.67 6.42
CA GLY A 447 3.92 -11.68 5.48
C GLY A 447 2.42 -11.66 5.21
N GLY A 448 1.95 -12.70 4.53
CA GLY A 448 0.55 -12.88 4.18
C GLY A 448 0.12 -12.08 2.96
N SER A 449 -1.18 -12.01 2.74
CA SER A 449 -1.78 -11.39 1.55
C SER A 449 -1.54 -9.88 1.52
N TRP A 450 -0.84 -9.36 0.51
CA TRP A 450 -0.78 -7.91 0.24
C TRP A 450 -2.14 -7.44 -0.30
N SER A 451 -2.58 -8.00 -1.41
CA SER A 451 -3.91 -7.75 -1.95
C SER A 451 -4.65 -9.05 -2.26
N ALA A 452 -5.97 -9.00 -2.24
CA ALA A 452 -6.83 -10.14 -2.56
C ALA A 452 -8.06 -9.68 -3.34
N TYR A 453 -8.16 -10.10 -4.61
CA TYR A 453 -9.13 -9.56 -5.55
C TYR A 453 -9.97 -10.62 -6.25
N TYR A 454 -11.25 -10.31 -6.45
CA TYR A 454 -12.15 -11.14 -7.24
C TYR A 454 -11.99 -10.81 -8.72
N TYR A 455 -11.67 -11.82 -9.53
CA TYR A 455 -11.61 -11.66 -10.98
C TYR A 455 -12.17 -12.90 -11.68
N ASN A 456 -13.25 -12.71 -12.44
CA ASN A 456 -13.78 -13.69 -13.39
C ASN A 456 -14.03 -15.10 -12.78
N GLY A 457 -14.54 -15.16 -11.55
CA GLY A 457 -14.97 -16.40 -10.89
C GLY A 457 -14.02 -16.94 -9.81
N TYR A 458 -12.86 -16.31 -9.63
CA TYR A 458 -11.84 -16.73 -8.67
C TYR A 458 -11.37 -15.53 -7.85
N ILE A 459 -10.74 -15.81 -6.71
CA ILE A 459 -10.03 -14.82 -5.92
C ILE A 459 -8.53 -15.07 -6.14
N TYR A 460 -7.79 -14.00 -6.40
CA TYR A 460 -6.35 -14.03 -6.58
C TYR A 460 -5.72 -13.18 -5.49
N SER A 461 -4.69 -13.72 -4.83
CA SER A 461 -3.96 -12.98 -3.81
C SER A 461 -2.47 -12.98 -4.10
N ASN A 462 -1.83 -11.81 -3.92
CA ASN A 462 -0.39 -11.66 -4.02
C ASN A 462 0.18 -11.65 -2.60
N ASP A 463 0.53 -12.83 -2.08
CA ASP A 463 1.14 -12.98 -0.76
C ASP A 463 2.59 -12.47 -0.79
N ILE A 464 2.92 -11.61 0.18
CA ILE A 464 4.20 -10.94 0.38
C ILE A 464 5.37 -11.92 0.34
N ALA A 465 5.21 -13.06 1.01
CA ALA A 465 6.27 -14.03 1.24
C ALA A 465 6.08 -15.32 0.43
N LYS A 466 4.83 -15.82 0.30
CA LYS A 466 4.51 -17.13 -0.25
C LYS A 466 4.19 -17.12 -1.75
N GLY A 467 3.97 -15.95 -2.36
CA GLY A 467 3.73 -15.86 -3.81
C GLY A 467 2.26 -15.69 -4.18
N PHE A 468 1.83 -16.28 -5.29
CA PHE A 468 0.52 -15.99 -5.89
C PHE A 468 -0.48 -17.11 -5.60
N ASP A 469 -1.46 -16.83 -4.75
CA ASP A 469 -2.54 -17.77 -4.40
C ASP A 469 -3.75 -17.61 -5.33
N VAL A 470 -4.34 -18.75 -5.69
CA VAL A 470 -5.65 -18.80 -6.36
C VAL A 470 -6.65 -19.53 -5.47
N LEU A 471 -7.72 -18.84 -5.12
CA LEU A 471 -8.80 -19.35 -4.31
C LEU A 471 -10.09 -19.43 -5.13
N LYS A 472 -10.92 -20.42 -4.82
CA LYS A 472 -12.26 -20.56 -5.38
C LYS A 472 -13.29 -20.39 -4.28
N LEU A 473 -14.20 -19.46 -4.50
CA LEU A 473 -15.35 -19.24 -3.64
C LEU A 473 -16.58 -19.98 -4.19
N SER A 474 -17.14 -20.87 -3.38
CA SER A 474 -18.35 -21.65 -3.66
C SER A 474 -19.45 -21.26 -2.68
N ASP A 475 -20.13 -20.15 -2.97
CA ASP A 475 -21.16 -19.60 -2.10
C ASP A 475 -22.34 -19.08 -2.90
N ARG A 476 -23.56 -19.53 -2.55
CA ARG A 476 -24.79 -19.11 -3.23
C ARG A 476 -25.01 -17.60 -3.19
N ARG A 477 -24.48 -16.91 -2.18
CA ARG A 477 -24.55 -15.43 -2.06
C ARG A 477 -23.73 -14.74 -3.15
N THR A 478 -22.66 -15.39 -3.63
CA THR A 478 -21.71 -14.81 -4.59
C THR A 478 -21.78 -15.41 -5.99
N ASP A 479 -22.50 -16.54 -6.16
CA ASP A 479 -22.68 -17.20 -7.45
C ASP A 479 -23.07 -16.28 -8.63
N PRO A 480 -23.93 -15.24 -8.46
CA PRO A 480 -24.23 -14.33 -9.56
C PRO A 480 -23.01 -13.62 -10.14
N ALA A 481 -21.96 -13.39 -9.35
CA ALA A 481 -20.74 -12.72 -9.81
C ALA A 481 -19.99 -13.50 -10.90
N LYS A 482 -20.17 -14.82 -10.96
CA LYS A 482 -19.52 -15.69 -11.98
C LYS A 482 -19.96 -15.36 -13.41
N TRP A 483 -21.09 -14.66 -13.56
CA TRP A 483 -21.64 -14.19 -14.84
C TRP A 483 -21.12 -12.82 -15.24
N VAL A 484 -20.51 -12.07 -14.31
CA VAL A 484 -19.86 -10.79 -14.62
C VAL A 484 -18.44 -11.10 -15.09
N ARG A 485 -18.17 -10.76 -16.35
CA ARG A 485 -16.86 -10.98 -16.99
C ARG A 485 -16.21 -9.65 -17.32
N LEU A 486 -15.11 -9.37 -16.65
CA LEU A 486 -14.33 -8.16 -16.83
C LEU A 486 -13.20 -8.43 -17.83
N HIS A 487 -13.08 -7.58 -18.84
CA HIS A 487 -11.92 -7.60 -19.74
C HIS A 487 -10.68 -6.98 -19.07
N GLU A 488 -10.86 -5.99 -18.21
CA GLU A 488 -9.77 -5.29 -17.53
C GLU A 488 -10.23 -4.95 -16.12
N LEU A 489 -9.37 -5.10 -15.13
CA LEU A 489 -9.63 -4.70 -13.75
C LEU A 489 -8.34 -4.16 -13.13
N ASN A 490 -8.34 -2.86 -12.85
CA ASN A 490 -7.47 -2.23 -11.87
C ASN A 490 -8.37 -1.88 -10.70
N VAL A 491 -8.14 -2.42 -9.51
CA VAL A 491 -9.17 -2.42 -8.45
C VAL A 491 -9.49 -1.01 -7.94
N GLN A 492 -8.48 -0.16 -7.85
CA GLN A 492 -8.60 1.25 -7.51
C GLN A 492 -9.26 2.06 -8.64
N THR A 493 -9.40 1.51 -9.84
CA THR A 493 -10.23 2.07 -10.92
C THR A 493 -11.48 1.23 -11.07
N GLN A 494 -12.43 1.39 -10.16
CA GLN A 494 -13.60 0.52 -10.10
C GLN A 494 -14.43 0.63 -11.39
N PRO A 495 -14.60 -0.48 -12.14
CA PRO A 495 -15.43 -0.47 -13.34
C PRO A 495 -16.90 -0.36 -12.97
N ASP A 496 -17.76 -0.11 -13.96
CA ASP A 496 -19.16 -0.50 -13.84
C ASP A 496 -19.23 -2.01 -14.06
N TYR A 497 -19.64 -2.76 -13.04
CA TYR A 497 -19.66 -4.22 -13.09
C TYR A 497 -20.92 -4.78 -13.77
N PHE A 498 -21.90 -3.92 -14.13
CA PHE A 498 -23.20 -4.37 -14.66
C PHE A 498 -23.60 -3.73 -15.99
N ASP A 499 -22.72 -2.93 -16.60
CA ASP A 499 -22.91 -2.32 -17.91
C ASP A 499 -22.62 -3.27 -19.10
#